data_AF-A0A382QF79-F1
#
_entry.id   AF-A0A382QF79-F1
#
_cell.length_a   1.000
_cell.length_b   1.000
_cell.length_c   1.000
_cell.angle_alpha   90.00
_cell.angle_beta   90.00
_cell.angle_gamma   90.00
#
_symmetry.space_group_name_H-M   'P 1'
#
loop_
_entity.id
_entity.type
_entity.pdbx_description
1 polymer ?
#
loop_
_entity_poly.entity_id
_entity_poly.type
_entity_poly.pdbx_seq_one_letter_code
_entity_poly.pdbx_strand_id
1 'polypeptide(L)' 'MVRASIRTWRVKFKQWIQQLRASSVDSGRGVTVDSYDNIYVMRITGVGLVEHANFGANDFFLEKYNSYCVNQ' A
#
# COMPACT_ATOMS: atom_id res chain seq x y z
N MET A 1 -20.09 -48.15 5.67
CA MET A 1 -18.95 -47.31 6.08
C MET A 1 -18.86 -46.15 5.10
N VAL A 2 -19.15 -44.91 5.51
CA VAL A 2 -19.09 -43.72 4.65
C VAL A 2 -17.87 -42.92 5.08
N ARG A 3 -16.93 -42.66 4.16
CA ARG A 3 -15.80 -41.77 4.42
C ARG A 3 -16.20 -40.35 4.04
N ALA A 4 -16.14 -39.42 4.99
CA ALA A 4 -16.24 -38.00 4.70
C ALA A 4 -14.88 -37.47 4.22
N SER A 5 -14.88 -36.63 3.19
CA SER A 5 -13.69 -35.95 2.66
C SER A 5 -13.62 -34.55 3.24
N ILE A 6 -12.52 -34.24 3.93
CA ILE A 6 -12.23 -32.90 4.45
C ILE A 6 -11.59 -32.09 3.33
N ARG A 7 -12.28 -31.03 2.86
CA ARG A 7 -11.68 -30.01 1.99
C ARG A 7 -10.99 -28.97 2.87
N THR A 8 -9.68 -28.81 2.68
CA THR A 8 -8.91 -27.73 3.28
C THR A 8 -8.79 -26.59 2.27
N TRP A 9 -9.22 -25.39 2.65
CA TRP A 9 -8.97 -24.18 1.86
C TRP A 9 -7.59 -23.64 2.22
N ARG A 10 -6.72 -23.49 1.23
CA ARG A 10 -5.47 -22.73 1.41
C ARG A 10 -5.79 -21.24 1.26
N VAL A 11 -5.56 -20.45 2.30
CA VAL A 11 -5.54 -19.00 2.17
C VAL A 11 -4.27 -18.61 1.40
N LYS A 12 -4.42 -17.90 0.28
CA LYS A 12 -3.28 -17.29 -0.41
C LYS A 12 -3.06 -15.89 0.17
N PHE A 13 -1.92 -15.69 0.81
CA PHE A 13 -1.49 -14.37 1.27
C PHE A 13 -0.63 -13.70 0.18
N LYS A 14 -0.89 -12.43 -0.12
CA LYS A 14 -0.11 -11.65 -1.10
C LYS A 14 1.02 -10.96 -0.36
N GLN A 15 2.23 -11.54 -0.43
CA GLN A 15 3.41 -10.99 0.25
C GLN A 15 3.94 -9.71 -0.41
N TRP A 16 3.78 -9.60 -1.73
CA TRP A 16 4.37 -8.52 -2.52
C TRP A 16 3.31 -7.84 -3.36
N ILE A 17 3.26 -6.52 -3.27
CA ILE A 17 2.51 -5.65 -4.18
C ILE A 17 3.48 -4.99 -5.14
N GLN A 18 3.13 -4.93 -6.42
CA GLN A 18 3.86 -4.15 -7.41
C GLN A 18 3.31 -2.73 -7.38
N GLN A 19 4.18 -1.74 -7.17
CA GLN A 19 3.80 -0.33 -7.30
C GLN A 19 3.42 -0.07 -8.76
N LEU A 20 2.17 0.34 -8.99
CA LEU A 20 1.70 0.78 -10.29
C LEU A 20 1.80 2.29 -10.34
N ARG A 21 2.58 2.79 -11.30
CA ARG A 21 2.94 4.21 -11.52
C ARG A 21 4.02 4.74 -10.58
N ALA A 22 5.18 5.01 -11.16
CA ALA A 22 6.12 6.01 -10.68
C ALA A 22 6.58 6.76 -11.95
N SER A 23 6.07 7.97 -12.17
CA SER A 23 6.55 8.85 -13.25
C SER A 23 7.83 9.60 -12.87
N SER A 24 8.31 9.44 -11.62
CA SER A 24 9.48 10.14 -11.07
C SER A 24 10.17 9.35 -9.94
N VAL A 25 11.29 9.88 -9.44
CA VAL A 25 11.99 9.36 -8.26
C VAL A 25 11.13 9.57 -7.02
N ASP A 26 10.63 8.46 -6.48
CA ASP A 26 9.87 8.43 -5.24
C ASP A 26 10.78 7.98 -4.09
N SER A 27 10.82 8.76 -3.01
CA SER A 27 11.52 8.37 -1.78
C SER A 27 10.51 8.11 -0.66
N GLY A 28 10.52 6.88 -0.13
CA GLY A 28 9.79 6.53 1.09
C GLY A 28 10.52 7.09 2.30
N ARG A 29 9.83 7.88 3.12
CA ARG A 29 10.43 8.57 4.29
C ARG A 29 10.08 7.93 5.62
N GLY A 30 9.02 7.12 5.68
CA GLY A 30 8.60 6.44 6.90
C GLY A 30 7.37 5.58 6.70
N VAL A 31 7.20 4.61 7.59
CA VAL A 31 6.03 3.73 7.67
C VAL A 31 5.63 3.53 9.13
N THR A 32 4.32 3.52 9.39
CA THR A 32 3.76 3.15 10.70
C THR A 32 2.49 2.32 10.52
N VAL A 33 2.13 1.55 11.55
CA VAL A 33 0.93 0.70 11.59
C VAL A 33 0.10 1.08 12.82
N ASP A 34 -1.22 1.17 12.68
CA ASP A 34 -2.14 1.43 13.80
C ASP A 34 -2.67 0.12 14.43
N SER A 35 -3.49 0.23 15.48
CA SER A 35 -4.08 -0.94 16.17
C SER A 35 -5.14 -1.69 15.34
N TYR A 36 -5.49 -1.19 14.16
CA TYR A 36 -6.42 -1.79 13.21
C TYR A 36 -5.70 -2.36 11.98
N ASP A 37 -4.38 -2.49 12.04
CA ASP A 37 -3.51 -2.95 10.94
C ASP A 37 -3.60 -2.07 9.68
N ASN A 38 -3.98 -0.80 9.81
CA ASN A 38 -3.82 0.16 8.73
C ASN A 38 -2.35 0.59 8.64
N ILE A 39 -1.83 0.66 7.42
CA ILE A 39 -0.45 1.03 7.11
C ILE A 39 -0.45 2.46 6.57
N TYR A 40 0.39 3.30 7.14
CA TYR A 40 0.55 4.68 6.73
C TYR A 40 1.95 4.86 6.15
N VAL A 41 2.04 5.28 4.89
CA VAL A 41 3.30 5.49 4.18
C VAL A 41 3.47 6.96 3.89
N MET A 42 4.60 7.51 4.32
CA MET A 42 4.99 8.87 3.95
C MET A 42 5.92 8.82 2.73
N ARG A 43 5.54 9.53 1.67
CA ARG A 43 6.32 9.65 0.42
C ARG A 43 6.60 11.12 0.11
N ILE A 44 7.74 11.37 -0.51
CA ILE A 44 8.03 12.64 -1.17
C ILE A 44 8.19 12.38 -2.67
N THR A 45 7.48 13.16 -3.48
CA THR A 45 7.58 13.14 -4.94
C THR A 45 8.04 14.52 -5.42
N GLY A 46 8.91 14.54 -6.44
CA GLY A 46 9.36 15.77 -7.09
C GLY A 46 8.38 16.32 -8.13
N VAL A 47 7.32 15.56 -8.44
CA VAL A 47 6.24 15.93 -9.35
C VAL A 47 4.92 15.92 -8.60
N GLY A 48 4.09 16.94 -8.85
CA GLY A 48 2.73 17.02 -8.32
C GLY A 48 1.91 15.82 -8.77
N LEU A 49 1.08 15.30 -7.87
CA LEU A 49 0.10 14.27 -8.24
C LEU A 49 -0.93 14.87 -9.22
N VAL A 50 -1.52 14.03 -10.06
CA VAL A 50 -2.40 14.43 -11.19
C VAL A 50 -3.54 15.39 -10.78
N GLU A 51 -3.89 15.46 -9.50
CA GLU A 51 -4.98 16.27 -8.96
C GLU A 51 -4.54 17.44 -8.07
N HIS A 52 -3.23 17.60 -7.80
CA HIS A 52 -2.69 18.67 -6.98
C HIS A 52 -1.48 19.33 -7.64
N ALA A 53 -1.57 20.64 -7.87
CA ALA A 53 -0.46 21.43 -8.37
C ALA A 53 0.71 21.37 -7.39
N ASN A 54 1.91 21.14 -7.91
CA ASN A 54 3.16 21.12 -7.15
C ASN A 54 3.33 22.47 -6.44
N PHE A 55 3.31 22.53 -5.10
CA PHE A 55 3.50 23.78 -4.34
C PHE A 55 4.97 24.03 -3.96
N GLY A 56 5.92 23.26 -4.52
CA GLY A 56 7.35 23.42 -4.32
C GLY A 56 8.17 22.32 -5.00
N ALA A 57 9.47 22.26 -4.70
CA ALA A 57 10.38 21.26 -5.28
C ALA A 57 10.16 19.83 -4.76
N ASN A 58 9.50 19.68 -3.59
CA ASN A 58 9.19 18.42 -2.94
C ASN A 58 7.87 18.55 -2.18
N ASP A 59 6.82 17.86 -2.60
CA ASP A 59 5.57 17.76 -1.85
C ASP A 59 5.57 16.47 -1.00
N PHE A 60 5.03 16.55 0.21
CA PHE A 60 4.85 15.39 1.08
C PHE A 60 3.45 14.80 0.91
N PHE A 61 3.39 13.47 0.84
CA PHE A 61 2.15 12.72 0.73
C PHE A 61 2.08 11.68 1.85
N LEU A 62 0.90 11.57 2.44
CA LEU A 62 0.55 10.52 3.38
C LEU A 62 -0.49 9.62 2.72
N GLU A 63 -0.13 8.35 2.52
CA GLU A 63 -1.02 7.37 1.91
C GLU A 63 -1.39 6.30 2.94
N LYS A 64 -2.69 5.96 2.99
CA LYS A 64 -3.23 4.94 3.89
C LYS A 64 -3.53 3.67 3.10
N TYR A 65 -3.09 2.54 3.63
CA TYR A 65 -3.45 1.21 3.16
C TYR A 65 -4.12 0.44 4.27
N ASN A 66 -4.99 -0.51 3.90
CA ASN A 66 -5.50 -1.50 4.84
C ASN A 66 -4.48 -2.62 5.10
N SER A 67 -4.85 -3.58 5.95
CA SER A 67 -4.03 -4.75 6.31
C SER A 67 -3.73 -5.71 5.15
N TYR A 68 -4.33 -5.48 3.99
CA TYR A 68 -4.08 -6.22 2.74
C TYR A 68 -3.24 -5.41 1.73
N CYS A 69 -2.64 -4.29 2.16
CA CYS A 69 -1.87 -3.37 1.33
C CYS A 69 -2.68 -2.80 0.14
N VAL A 70 -3.98 -2.57 0.35
CA VAL A 70 -4.88 -1.89 -0.60
C VAL A 70 -5.08 -0.45 -0.14
N ASN A 71 -4.84 0.51 -1.04
CA ASN A 71 -5.01 1.93 -0.76
C ASN A 71 -6.49 2.25 -0.46
N GLN A 72 -6.72 3.21 0.44
CA GLN A 72 -8.07 3.69 0.80
C GLN A 72 -8.31 5.11 0.33
#